data_AF-A0A6P6C6A4-F1
#
_entry.id   AF-A0A6P6C6A4-F1
#
_cell.length_a   1.000
_cell.length_b   1.000
_cell.length_c   1.000
_cell.angle_alpha   90.00
_cell.angle_beta   90.00
_cell.angle_gamma   90.00
#
_symmetry.space_group_name_H-M   'P 1'
#
loop_
_entity.id
_entity.type
_entity.pdbx_description
1 polymer ?
#
loop_
_entity_poly.entity_id
_entity_poly.type
_entity_poly.pdbx_seq_one_letter_code
_entity_poly.pdbx_strand_id
1 'polypeptide(L)'
;MAVFADSARAMLDKWEEKARDGKSFDIFCDVGHMTLNILLKCIFGKGDSDLSHRDRSYYRAIRDLTLLLQQRIQSSQYHNDFIYWLTPHGRCFLRACQVAHDHRDQVIKERKAALQDKKEQEIKNRKHRDFLDILLGVQ
;
A
#
# COMPACT_ATOMS: atom_id res chain seq x y z
N MET A 1 4.88 -15.81 -8.64
CA MET A 1 5.65 -16.70 -7.73
C MET A 1 6.99 -16.11 -7.31
N ALA A 2 7.81 -15.55 -8.20
CA ALA A 2 9.11 -14.96 -7.84
C ALA A 2 9.03 -13.89 -6.73
N VAL A 3 8.08 -12.95 -6.82
CA VAL A 3 7.87 -11.87 -5.82
C VAL A 3 7.64 -12.40 -4.39
N PHE A 4 6.91 -13.52 -4.27
CA PHE A 4 6.64 -14.16 -2.97
C PHE A 4 7.91 -14.78 -2.41
N ALA A 5 8.64 -15.53 -3.24
CA ALA A 5 9.89 -16.18 -2.85
C ALA A 5 10.97 -15.16 -2.46
N ASP A 6 11.10 -14.06 -3.19
CA ASP A 6 12.08 -13.01 -2.90
C ASP A 6 11.75 -12.27 -1.59
N SER A 7 10.47 -11.98 -1.36
CA SER A 7 10.03 -11.32 -0.12
C SER A 7 10.16 -12.25 1.08
N ALA A 8 9.89 -13.54 0.91
CA ALA A 8 10.09 -14.56 1.93
C ALA A 8 11.58 -14.74 2.27
N ARG A 9 12.47 -14.80 1.28
CA ARG A 9 13.92 -14.84 1.51
C ARG A 9 14.40 -13.66 2.36
N ALA A 10 14.03 -12.44 2.00
CA ALA A 10 14.40 -11.24 2.77
C ALA A 10 13.86 -11.22 4.21
N MET A 11 12.73 -11.90 4.48
CA MET A 11 12.21 -12.09 5.84
C MET A 11 13.01 -13.15 6.60
N LEU A 12 13.32 -14.27 5.94
CA LEU A 12 14.10 -15.37 6.52
C LEU A 12 15.52 -14.93 6.89
N ASP A 13 16.17 -14.10 6.07
CA ASP A 13 17.49 -13.55 6.38
C ASP A 13 17.48 -12.79 7.72
N LYS A 14 16.40 -12.02 8.00
CA LYS A 14 16.23 -11.32 9.29
C LYS A 14 15.98 -12.28 10.45
N TRP A 15 15.25 -13.37 10.19
CA TRP A 15 14.99 -14.38 11.21
C TRP A 15 16.23 -15.19 11.53
N GLU A 16 17.10 -15.45 10.56
CA GLU A 16 18.38 -16.09 10.78
C GLU A 16 19.25 -15.26 11.74
N GLU A 17 19.29 -13.95 11.57
CA GLU A 17 19.97 -13.05 12.51
C GLU A 17 19.35 -13.08 13.91
N LYS A 18 18.02 -12.96 14.02
CA LYS A 18 17.32 -13.02 15.32
C LYS A 18 17.45 -14.37 16.02
N ALA A 19 17.54 -15.46 15.27
CA ALA A 19 17.68 -16.81 15.79
C ALA A 19 19.05 -17.05 16.46
N ARG A 20 20.09 -16.28 16.10
CA ARG A 20 21.42 -16.40 16.73
C ARG A 20 21.40 -16.09 18.23
N ASP A 21 20.45 -15.29 18.68
CA ASP A 21 20.29 -14.94 20.09
C ASP A 21 19.67 -16.07 20.93
N GLY A 22 19.17 -17.15 20.30
CA GLY A 22 18.58 -18.31 20.97
C GLY A 22 17.28 -18.01 21.73
N LYS A 23 16.68 -16.84 21.52
CA LYS A 23 15.45 -16.38 22.20
C LYS A 23 14.24 -16.50 21.28
N SER A 24 13.06 -16.67 21.87
CA SER A 24 11.81 -16.49 21.14
C SER A 24 11.62 -15.02 20.76
N PHE A 25 11.05 -14.79 19.58
CA PHE A 25 10.71 -13.45 19.10
C PHE A 25 9.36 -13.47 18.38
N ASP A 26 8.69 -12.32 18.34
CA ASP A 26 7.43 -12.16 17.63
C ASP A 26 7.65 -12.07 16.11
N ILE A 27 6.93 -12.91 15.38
CA ILE A 27 6.97 -12.99 13.91
C ILE A 27 5.91 -12.11 13.24
N PHE A 28 4.89 -11.66 13.98
CA PHE A 28 3.72 -10.98 13.42
C PHE A 28 4.13 -9.76 12.60
N CYS A 29 5.05 -8.95 13.16
CA CYS A 29 5.53 -7.76 12.49
C CYS A 29 6.29 -8.05 11.20
N ASP A 30 7.14 -9.09 11.22
CA ASP A 30 7.95 -9.45 10.06
C ASP A 30 7.09 -10.01 8.93
N VAL A 31 6.12 -10.88 9.26
CA VAL A 31 5.16 -11.43 8.29
C VAL A 31 4.24 -10.35 7.73
N GLY A 32 3.80 -9.40 8.56
CA GLY A 32 3.03 -8.23 8.13
C GLY A 32 3.78 -7.40 7.10
N HIS A 33 5.06 -7.08 7.35
CA HIS A 33 5.91 -6.36 6.41
C HIS A 33 6.13 -7.14 5.10
N MET A 34 6.39 -8.44 5.18
CA MET A 34 6.56 -9.29 3.99
C MET A 34 5.30 -9.28 3.13
N THR A 35 4.13 -9.50 3.75
CA THR A 35 2.84 -9.55 3.06
C THR A 35 2.53 -8.22 2.38
N LEU A 36 2.79 -7.11 3.08
CA LEU A 36 2.64 -5.77 2.51
C LEU A 36 3.56 -5.55 1.30
N ASN A 37 4.83 -5.95 1.41
CA ASN A 37 5.78 -5.81 0.31
C ASN A 37 5.35 -6.61 -0.93
N ILE A 38 4.86 -7.84 -0.72
CA ILE A 38 4.29 -8.66 -1.78
C ILE A 38 3.07 -7.97 -2.40
N LEU A 39 2.12 -7.53 -1.58
CA LEU A 39 0.90 -6.86 -2.05
C LEU A 39 1.25 -5.64 -2.91
N LEU A 40 2.15 -4.78 -2.42
CA LEU A 40 2.58 -3.58 -3.15
C LEU A 40 3.25 -3.95 -4.47
N LYS A 41 4.20 -4.90 -4.49
CA LYS A 41 4.84 -5.36 -5.73
C LYS A 41 3.84 -5.96 -6.72
N CYS A 42 2.84 -6.69 -6.24
CA CYS A 42 1.77 -7.25 -7.07
C CYS A 42 0.85 -6.17 -7.64
N ILE A 43 0.51 -5.13 -6.87
CA ILE A 43 -0.36 -4.03 -7.31
C ILE A 43 0.35 -3.17 -8.37
N PHE A 44 1.62 -2.84 -8.18
CA PHE A 44 2.34 -1.96 -9.11
C PHE A 44 2.92 -2.70 -10.31
N GLY A 45 3.08 -4.02 -10.24
CA GLY A 45 3.54 -4.86 -11.36
C GLY A 45 4.92 -4.50 -11.90
N LYS A 46 5.70 -3.71 -11.17
CA LYS A 46 6.97 -3.11 -11.58
C LYS A 46 8.06 -3.41 -10.57
N GLY A 47 9.29 -3.62 -11.06
CA GLY A 47 10.48 -3.65 -10.20
C GLY A 47 10.77 -2.26 -9.63
N ASP A 48 11.51 -2.18 -8.52
CA ASP A 48 11.81 -0.91 -7.82
C ASP A 48 12.42 0.16 -8.76
N SER A 49 13.13 -0.26 -9.81
CA SER A 49 13.77 0.59 -10.81
C SER A 49 12.81 1.22 -11.85
N ASP A 50 11.63 0.63 -12.09
CA ASP A 50 10.69 1.05 -13.15
C ASP A 50 9.46 1.84 -12.61
N LEU A 51 9.42 2.04 -11.30
CA LEU A 51 8.39 2.87 -10.66
C LEU A 51 8.57 4.35 -11.07
N SER A 52 7.46 5.04 -11.36
CA SER A 52 7.55 6.50 -11.48
C SER A 52 7.87 7.12 -10.12
N HIS A 53 8.34 8.38 -10.09
CA HIS A 53 8.52 9.09 -8.81
C HIS A 53 7.23 9.09 -7.99
N ARG A 54 6.07 9.20 -8.65
CA ARG A 54 4.75 9.17 -8.03
C ARG A 54 4.44 7.80 -7.42
N ASP A 55 4.69 6.72 -8.16
CA ASP A 55 4.44 5.36 -7.65
C ASP A 55 5.34 5.06 -6.46
N ARG A 56 6.59 5.54 -6.48
CA ARG A 56 7.50 5.45 -5.31
C ARG A 56 6.97 6.23 -4.10
N SER A 57 6.46 7.44 -4.29
CA SER A 57 5.87 8.21 -3.18
C SER A 57 4.63 7.52 -2.60
N TYR A 58 3.77 6.96 -3.44
CA TYR A 58 2.58 6.24 -3.02
C TYR A 58 2.93 4.91 -2.34
N TYR A 59 3.87 4.15 -2.91
CA TYR A 59 4.45 2.95 -2.31
C TYR A 59 4.98 3.21 -0.89
N ARG A 60 5.78 4.28 -0.74
CA ARG A 60 6.32 4.67 0.57
C ARG A 60 5.22 5.07 1.54
N ALA A 61 4.22 5.82 1.08
CA ALA A 61 3.10 6.24 1.91
C ALA A 61 2.28 5.05 2.42
N ILE A 62 1.93 4.09 1.56
CA ILE A 62 1.19 2.89 1.99
C ILE A 62 2.03 2.06 2.96
N ARG A 63 3.33 1.91 2.69
CA ARG A 63 4.24 1.23 3.61
C ARG A 63 4.23 1.89 4.98
N ASP A 64 4.44 3.20 5.03
CA ASP A 64 4.47 3.96 6.28
C ASP A 64 3.10 3.89 6.99
N LEU A 65 1.98 3.97 6.27
CA LEU A 65 0.64 3.79 6.84
C LEU A 65 0.45 2.43 7.52
N THR A 66 0.83 1.34 6.86
CA THR A 66 0.70 -0.01 7.44
C THR A 66 1.59 -0.19 8.66
N LEU A 67 2.83 0.30 8.61
CA LEU A 67 3.76 0.27 9.74
C LEU A 67 3.18 0.99 10.96
N LEU A 68 2.75 2.23 10.75
CA LEU A 68 2.18 3.06 11.80
C LEU A 68 0.87 2.45 12.32
N LEU A 69 0.01 1.91 11.44
CA LEU A 69 -1.23 1.25 11.87
C LEU A 69 -0.94 0.01 12.72
N GLN A 70 0.03 -0.81 12.34
CA GLN A 70 0.42 -2.00 13.09
C GLN A 70 0.99 -1.63 14.46
N GLN A 71 1.86 -0.61 14.52
CA GLN A 71 2.38 -0.08 15.79
C GLN A 71 1.26 0.46 16.67
N ARG A 72 0.26 1.13 16.08
CA ARG A 72 -0.92 1.62 16.77
C ARG A 72 -1.77 0.48 17.36
N ILE A 73 -1.96 -0.62 16.63
CA ILE A 73 -2.71 -1.80 17.09
C ILE A 73 -2.00 -2.48 18.27
N GLN A 74 -0.66 -2.54 18.25
CA GLN A 74 0.12 -3.16 19.33
C GLN A 74 0.32 -2.25 20.55
N SER A 75 0.23 -0.93 20.37
CA SER A 75 0.53 0.05 21.43
C SER A 75 -0.74 0.66 22.01
N SER A 76 -1.16 0.18 23.19
CA SER A 76 -2.36 0.65 23.89
C SER A 76 -2.43 2.18 24.07
N GLN A 77 -1.27 2.84 24.24
CA GLN A 77 -1.16 4.31 24.35
C GLN A 77 -1.66 5.09 23.12
N TYR A 78 -1.73 4.45 21.95
CA TYR A 78 -2.16 5.08 20.69
C TYR A 78 -3.62 4.79 20.33
N HIS A 79 -4.37 4.10 21.18
CA HIS A 79 -5.78 3.76 20.92
C HIS A 79 -6.69 4.99 20.96
N ASN A 80 -6.40 5.97 21.83
CA ASN A 80 -7.17 7.20 21.86
C ASN A 80 -6.87 8.06 20.63
N ASP A 81 -7.87 8.27 19.77
CA ASP A 81 -7.75 9.05 18.53
C ASP A 81 -7.22 10.47 18.79
N PHE A 82 -7.80 11.18 19.76
CA PHE A 82 -7.44 12.57 20.03
C PHE A 82 -5.95 12.71 20.41
N ILE A 83 -5.50 11.89 21.34
CA ILE A 83 -4.09 11.88 21.78
C ILE A 83 -3.19 11.44 20.62
N TYR A 84 -3.61 10.44 19.85
CA TYR A 84 -2.84 9.92 18.72
C TYR A 84 -2.55 11.00 17.68
N TRP A 85 -3.54 11.81 17.29
CA TRP A 85 -3.34 12.89 16.31
C TRP A 85 -2.35 13.97 16.78
N LEU A 86 -2.21 14.17 18.08
CA LEU A 86 -1.24 15.11 18.67
C LEU A 86 0.19 14.53 18.74
N THR A 87 0.36 13.23 18.51
CA THR A 87 1.69 12.60 18.50
C THR A 87 2.41 12.83 17.16
N PRO A 88 3.76 12.81 17.14
CA PRO A 88 4.51 12.78 15.87
C PRO A 88 4.11 11.62 14.96
N HIS A 89 3.73 10.50 15.57
CA HIS A 89 3.30 9.28 14.89
C HIS A 89 1.97 9.49 14.15
N GLY A 90 0.96 10.05 14.82
CA GLY A 90 -0.31 10.40 14.20
C GLY A 90 -0.17 11.48 13.11
N ARG A 91 0.69 12.48 13.31
CA ARG A 91 1.02 13.46 12.25
C ARG A 91 1.69 12.82 11.03
N CYS A 92 2.59 11.85 11.25
CA CYS A 92 3.20 11.09 10.16
C CYS A 92 2.14 10.28 9.40
N PHE A 93 1.24 9.63 10.12
CA PHE A 93 0.13 8.87 9.57
C PHE A 93 -0.77 9.76 8.69
N LEU A 94 -1.16 10.95 9.17
CA LEU A 94 -1.96 11.90 8.37
C LEU A 94 -1.25 12.34 7.08
N ARG A 95 0.06 12.61 7.14
CA ARG A 95 0.83 12.98 5.95
C ARG A 95 0.89 11.84 4.93
N ALA A 96 1.07 10.61 5.39
CA ALA A 96 1.05 9.44 4.52
C ALA A 96 -0.36 9.19 3.93
N CYS A 97 -1.41 9.41 4.72
CA CYS A 97 -2.80 9.39 4.21
C CYS A 97 -3.00 10.42 3.10
N GLN A 98 -2.48 11.63 3.26
CA GLN A 98 -2.60 12.67 2.23
C GLN A 98 -1.96 12.21 0.92
N VAL A 99 -0.73 11.69 0.95
CA VAL A 99 -0.05 11.18 -0.25
C VAL A 99 -0.83 10.03 -0.91
N ALA A 100 -1.43 9.14 -0.11
CA ALA A 100 -2.27 8.06 -0.61
C ALA A 100 -3.56 8.57 -1.29
N HIS A 101 -4.19 9.59 -0.69
CA HIS A 101 -5.37 10.23 -1.27
C HIS A 101 -5.03 10.99 -2.55
N ASP A 102 -3.94 11.74 -2.58
CA ASP A 102 -3.49 12.49 -3.76
C ASP A 102 -3.25 11.53 -4.95
N HIS A 103 -2.63 10.37 -4.69
CA HIS A 103 -2.45 9.35 -5.72
C HIS A 103 -3.79 8.80 -6.22
N ARG A 104 -4.70 8.44 -5.31
CA ARG A 104 -6.04 7.94 -5.66
C ARG A 104 -6.84 8.96 -6.48
N ASP A 105 -6.88 10.21 -6.05
CA ASP A 105 -7.64 11.29 -6.69
C ASP A 105 -7.14 11.52 -8.12
N GLN A 106 -5.83 11.45 -8.29
CA GLN A 106 -5.21 11.60 -9.60
C GLN A 106 -5.51 10.41 -10.52
N VAL A 107 -5.45 9.16 -10.04
CA VAL A 107 -5.86 7.98 -10.81
C VAL A 107 -7.32 8.10 -11.26
N ILE A 108 -8.20 8.56 -10.36
CA ILE A 108 -9.61 8.81 -10.68
C ILE A 108 -9.75 9.88 -11.76
N LYS A 109 -9.02 10.99 -11.65
CA LYS A 109 -9.05 12.10 -12.61
C LYS A 109 -8.56 11.66 -13.99
N GLU A 110 -7.43 10.95 -14.06
CA GLU A 110 -6.87 10.40 -15.30
C GLU A 110 -7.84 9.42 -15.95
N ARG A 111 -8.47 8.54 -15.16
CA ARG A 111 -9.46 7.60 -15.69
C ARG A 111 -10.71 8.30 -16.21
N LYS A 112 -11.24 9.29 -15.50
CA LYS A 112 -12.38 10.11 -15.96
C LYS A 112 -12.06 10.83 -17.27
N ALA A 113 -10.86 11.40 -17.41
CA ALA A 113 -10.44 12.05 -18.65
C ALA A 113 -10.34 11.06 -19.82
N ALA A 114 -9.74 9.88 -19.59
CA ALA A 114 -9.66 8.83 -20.60
C ALA A 114 -11.03 8.26 -21.00
N LEU A 115 -12.01 8.29 -20.09
CA LEU A 115 -13.39 7.89 -20.38
C LEU A 115 -14.16 8.94 -21.19
N GLN A 116 -13.87 10.24 -21.03
CA GLN A 116 -14.45 11.31 -21.84
C GLN A 116 -13.92 11.30 -23.28
N ASP A 117 -12.65 10.93 -23.47
CA ASP A 117 -11.99 10.90 -24.78
C ASP A 117 -12.38 9.68 -25.62
N LYS A 118 -12.74 8.57 -24.95
CA LYS A 118 -13.29 7.38 -25.62
C LYS A 118 -14.76 7.60 -25.95
N LYS A 119 -15.15 7.37 -27.20
CA LYS A 119 -16.57 7.33 -27.58
C LYS A 119 -17.30 6.33 -26.68
N GLU A 120 -18.34 6.78 -26.01
CA GLU A 120 -19.13 6.03 -25.02
C GLU A 120 -19.59 4.64 -25.51
N GLN A 121 -19.74 4.46 -26.84
CA GLN A 121 -20.05 3.19 -27.50
C GLN A 121 -18.93 2.12 -27.42
N GLU A 122 -17.65 2.48 -27.44
CA GLU A 122 -16.56 1.49 -27.33
C GLU A 122 -16.42 0.94 -25.91
N ILE A 123 -16.74 1.76 -24.90
CA ILE A 123 -16.71 1.35 -23.48
C ILE A 123 -17.93 0.47 -23.17
N LYS A 124 -19.10 0.80 -23.70
CA LYS A 124 -20.33 -0.01 -23.57
C LYS A 124 -20.21 -1.39 -24.21
N ASN A 125 -19.43 -1.53 -25.29
CA ASN A 125 -19.20 -2.81 -25.98
C ASN A 125 -18.12 -3.69 -25.33
N ARG A 126 -17.42 -3.25 -24.28
CA ARG A 126 -16.46 -4.10 -23.57
C ARG A 126 -17.19 -5.11 -22.68
N LYS A 127 -16.95 -6.40 -22.96
CA LYS A 127 -17.53 -7.56 -22.24
C LYS A 127 -17.12 -7.64 -20.75
N HIS A 128 -16.07 -6.93 -20.35
CA HIS A 128 -15.59 -6.84 -18.97
C HIS A 128 -15.26 -5.38 -18.66
N ARG A 129 -15.87 -4.83 -17.59
CA ARG A 129 -15.62 -3.46 -17.11
C ARG A 129 -14.58 -3.52 -15.99
N ASP A 130 -13.64 -2.59 -16.01
CA ASP A 130 -12.67 -2.48 -14.92
C ASP A 130 -13.41 -2.02 -13.64
N PHE A 131 -12.94 -2.45 -12.47
CA PHE A 131 -13.56 -2.10 -11.18
C PHE A 131 -13.78 -0.59 -11.00
N LEU A 132 -12.83 0.23 -11.43
CA LEU A 132 -12.95 1.69 -11.41
C LEU A 132 -14.06 2.21 -12.34
N ASP A 133 -14.29 1.59 -13.50
CA ASP A 133 -15.34 2.02 -14.43
C ASP A 133 -16.74 1.74 -13.85
N ILE A 134 -16.87 0.66 -13.07
CA ILE A 134 -18.10 0.33 -12.32
C ILE A 134 -18.34 1.38 -11.23
N LEU A 135 -17.32 1.69 -10.43
CA LEU A 135 -17.41 2.68 -9.34
C LEU A 135 -17.70 4.11 -9.83
N LEU A 136 -17.23 4.45 -11.04
CA LEU A 136 -17.42 5.78 -11.61
C LEU A 136 -18.82 6.01 -12.22
N GLY A 137 -19.70 5.01 -12.17
CA GLY A 137 -21.09 5.15 -12.61
C GLY A 137 -21.23 5.38 -14.11
N VAL A 138 -20.24 4.97 -14.91
CA VAL A 138 -20.37 4.98 -16.38
C VAL A 138 -21.48 3.97 -16.71
N GLN A 139 -22.65 4.43 -17.15
CA GLN A 139 -23.79 3.55 -17.47
C GLN A 139 -23.96 3.44 -18.98
#